data_AF-A0A957CE74-F1
#
_entry.id   AF-A0A957CE74-F1
#
_cell.length_a   1.000
_cell.length_b   1.000
_cell.length_c   1.000
_cell.angle_alpha   90.00
_cell.angle_beta   90.00
_cell.angle_gamma   90.00
#
_symmetry.space_group_name_H-M   'P 1'
#
loop_
_entity.id
_entity.type
_entity.pdbx_description
1 polymer ?
#
loop_
_entity_poly.entity_id
_entity_poly.type
_entity_poly.pdbx_seq_one_letter_code
_entity_poly.pdbx_strand_id
1 'polypeptide(L)'
;MPQPNFANDFRVLEMNGGAVRGERPFSPRPFQLHLPIDPTGYANAQIDDCVGRRRAYPWRPGTRLALRARFSHEADALVGTAGFGFWNAPFGDPTVPWPTLPQATWFFF
;
A
#
# COMPACT_ATOMS: atom_id res chain seq x y z
N MET A 1 15.92 -12.37 -23.48
CA MET A 1 15.58 -12.77 -22.10
C MET A 1 14.13 -12.37 -21.85
N PRO A 2 13.23 -13.27 -21.43
CA PRO A 2 11.87 -12.89 -21.06
C PRO A 2 11.95 -11.95 -19.85
N GLN A 3 11.23 -10.83 -19.86
CA GLN A 3 11.06 -10.06 -18.64
C GLN A 3 10.34 -10.94 -17.62
N PRO A 4 10.82 -11.03 -16.37
CA PRO A 4 10.12 -11.84 -15.38
C PRO A 4 8.74 -11.23 -15.16
N ASN A 5 7.72 -12.08 -15.20
CA ASN A 5 6.32 -11.70 -15.01
C ASN A 5 6.06 -11.37 -13.53
N PHE A 6 6.68 -10.29 -13.02
CA PHE A 6 6.61 -9.88 -11.62
C PHE A 6 5.24 -9.32 -11.23
N ALA A 7 4.40 -8.99 -12.21
CA ALA A 7 3.07 -8.40 -12.00
C ALA A 7 2.05 -9.37 -11.42
N ASN A 8 2.38 -10.67 -11.30
CA ASN A 8 1.38 -11.67 -10.95
C ASN A 8 1.18 -11.87 -9.46
N ASP A 9 2.13 -11.62 -8.55
CA ASP A 9 1.96 -11.92 -7.12
C ASP A 9 2.30 -10.75 -6.21
N PHE A 10 1.26 -10.05 -5.77
CA PHE A 10 1.33 -9.16 -4.62
C PHE A 10 0.73 -9.86 -3.39
N ARG A 11 1.35 -9.69 -2.24
CA ARG A 11 0.78 -9.97 -0.92
C ARG A 11 -0.22 -8.87 -0.58
N VAL A 12 -1.39 -9.26 -0.09
CA VAL A 12 -2.35 -8.35 0.53
C VAL A 12 -2.07 -8.27 2.02
N LEU A 13 -2.06 -7.05 2.55
CA LEU A 13 -1.90 -6.75 3.96
C LEU A 13 -3.07 -5.88 4.43
N GLU A 14 -3.85 -6.40 5.35
CA GLU A 14 -5.05 -5.79 5.91
C GLU A 14 -4.93 -5.72 7.44
N MET A 15 -5.08 -4.54 8.02
CA MET A 15 -4.97 -4.29 9.46
C MET A 15 -6.09 -3.38 9.93
N ASN A 16 -6.63 -3.68 11.12
CA ASN A 16 -7.70 -2.92 11.79
C ASN A 16 -8.86 -2.54 10.85
N GLY A 17 -9.30 -3.50 10.04
CA GLY A 17 -10.44 -3.33 9.12
C GLY A 17 -10.12 -2.66 7.78
N GLY A 18 -8.86 -2.26 7.54
CA GLY A 18 -8.41 -1.91 6.20
C GLY A 18 -8.61 -3.09 5.24
N ALA A 19 -9.07 -2.82 4.02
CA ALA A 19 -9.46 -3.85 3.06
C ALA A 19 -8.97 -3.54 1.64
N VAL A 20 -8.48 -4.56 0.94
CA VAL A 20 -8.10 -4.52 -0.47
C VAL A 20 -9.13 -5.32 -1.28
N ARG A 21 -9.76 -4.68 -2.27
CA ARG A 21 -10.74 -5.32 -3.15
C ARG A 21 -10.29 -5.22 -4.61
N GLY A 22 -10.49 -6.27 -5.39
CA GLY A 22 -10.17 -6.32 -6.82
C GLY A 22 -9.65 -7.69 -7.25
N GLU A 23 -9.65 -7.94 -8.56
CA GLU A 23 -9.22 -9.22 -9.14
C GLU A 23 -8.07 -9.03 -10.15
N ARG A 24 -7.18 -10.02 -10.22
CA ARG A 24 -6.10 -10.13 -11.22
C ARG A 24 -6.60 -10.71 -12.54
N PRO A 25 -5.84 -10.59 -13.66
CA PRO A 25 -4.70 -9.70 -13.88
C PRO A 25 -5.20 -8.45 -14.60
N PHE A 26 -5.15 -7.29 -13.93
CA PHE A 26 -5.72 -6.05 -14.47
C PHE A 26 -7.16 -6.24 -14.99
N SER A 27 -8.07 -6.52 -14.07
CA SER A 27 -9.49 -6.25 -14.28
C SER A 27 -9.65 -4.81 -14.81
N PRO A 28 -10.65 -4.50 -15.67
CA PRO A 28 -10.94 -3.11 -16.05
C PRO A 28 -11.23 -2.20 -14.85
N ARG A 29 -11.41 -2.77 -13.65
CA ARG A 29 -11.60 -2.05 -12.40
C ARG A 29 -10.28 -1.96 -11.63
N PRO A 30 -9.85 -0.76 -11.20
CA PRO A 30 -8.69 -0.62 -10.33
C PRO A 30 -8.93 -1.31 -8.99
N PHE A 31 -7.85 -1.70 -8.31
CA PHE A 31 -7.92 -2.11 -6.92
C PHE A 31 -8.54 -0.99 -6.07
N GLN A 32 -9.37 -1.38 -5.10
CA GLN A 32 -9.94 -0.49 -4.12
C GLN A 32 -9.29 -0.79 -2.76
N LEU A 33 -8.61 0.21 -2.22
CA LEU A 33 -8.04 0.18 -0.89
C LEU A 33 -8.97 1.02 0.00
N HIS A 34 -9.61 0.37 0.97
CA HIS A 34 -10.58 0.99 1.86
C HIS A 34 -10.03 1.01 3.27
N LEU A 35 -10.11 2.17 3.93
CA LEU A 35 -9.78 2.33 5.33
C LEU A 35 -11.05 2.74 6.09
N PRO A 36 -11.49 1.95 7.09
CA PRO A 36 -12.57 2.37 7.98
C PRO A 36 -12.05 3.37 9.00
N ILE A 37 -12.98 3.99 9.74
CA ILE A 37 -12.64 4.63 11.01
C ILE A 37 -12.17 3.52 11.96
N ASP A 38 -10.95 3.64 12.47
CA ASP A 38 -10.45 2.78 13.54
C ASP A 38 -10.23 3.62 14.81
N PRO A 39 -11.04 3.42 15.87
CA PRO A 39 -10.86 4.14 17.13
C PRO A 39 -9.68 3.63 17.95
N THR A 40 -9.05 2.51 17.55
CA THR A 40 -8.04 1.82 18.37
C THR A 40 -6.60 2.02 17.91
N GLY A 41 -6.35 2.51 16.68
CA GLY A 41 -5.00 2.82 16.22
C GLY A 41 -4.83 2.89 14.71
N TYR A 42 -3.87 2.11 14.20
CA TYR A 42 -3.39 2.15 12.82
C TYR A 42 -4.13 1.14 11.92
N ALA A 43 -4.93 1.65 10.98
CA ALA A 43 -5.52 0.82 9.92
C ALA A 43 -4.63 0.80 8.68
N ASN A 44 -4.58 -0.36 8.00
CA ASN A 44 -3.78 -0.54 6.78
C ASN A 44 -4.52 -1.37 5.74
N ALA A 45 -4.45 -0.93 4.49
CA ALA A 45 -4.85 -1.68 3.32
C ALA A 45 -3.74 -1.55 2.28
N GLN A 46 -2.99 -2.63 2.05
CA GLN A 46 -1.74 -2.59 1.30
C GLN A 46 -1.62 -3.76 0.33
N ILE A 47 -0.99 -3.46 -0.80
CA ILE A 47 -0.53 -4.41 -1.80
C ILE A 47 1.00 -4.37 -1.79
N ASP A 48 1.65 -5.52 -1.62
CA ASP A 48 3.09 -5.63 -1.37
C ASP A 48 3.74 -6.69 -2.26
N ASP A 49 4.75 -6.33 -3.05
CA ASP A 49 5.58 -7.24 -3.85
C ASP A 49 7.05 -7.31 -3.38
N CYS A 50 7.33 -6.71 -2.22
CA CYS A 50 8.68 -6.58 -1.67
C CYS A 50 9.01 -7.71 -0.67
N VAL A 51 8.02 -8.50 -0.23
CA VAL A 51 8.23 -9.62 0.72
C VAL A 51 9.27 -10.60 0.19
N GLY A 52 10.28 -10.90 1.02
CA GLY A 52 11.38 -11.80 0.66
C GLY A 52 12.40 -11.19 -0.31
N ARG A 53 12.24 -9.92 -0.72
CA ARG A 53 13.06 -9.27 -1.75
C ARG A 53 13.78 -8.03 -1.21
N ARG A 54 14.73 -8.24 -0.29
CA ARG A 54 15.49 -7.15 0.36
C ARG A 54 16.27 -6.23 -0.59
N ARG A 55 16.66 -6.71 -1.78
CA ARG A 55 17.46 -5.94 -2.77
C ARG A 55 16.95 -6.09 -4.21
N ALA A 56 15.80 -6.74 -4.39
CA ALA A 56 15.26 -7.10 -5.70
C ALA A 56 13.89 -6.45 -5.92
N TYR A 57 13.83 -5.14 -5.74
CA TYR A 57 12.61 -4.36 -5.97
C TYR A 57 12.23 -4.40 -7.46
N PRO A 58 10.99 -4.76 -7.81
CA PRO A 58 10.57 -4.89 -9.21
C PRO A 58 10.38 -3.51 -9.87
N TRP A 59 10.01 -2.50 -9.08
CA TRP A 59 9.80 -1.13 -9.56
C TRP A 59 11.11 -0.39 -9.81
N ARG A 60 11.18 0.31 -10.94
CA ARG A 60 12.35 1.07 -11.39
C ARG A 60 11.99 2.55 -11.59
N PRO A 61 12.98 3.45 -11.69
CA PRO A 61 12.73 4.84 -12.09
C PRO A 61 11.86 4.92 -13.35
N GLY A 62 10.86 5.80 -13.34
CA GLY A 62 9.84 5.89 -14.39
C GLY A 62 8.53 5.14 -14.10
N THR A 63 8.43 4.44 -12.96
CA THR A 63 7.17 3.88 -12.46
C THR A 63 6.11 4.97 -12.30
N ARG A 64 4.88 4.69 -12.75
CA ARG A 64 3.74 5.61 -12.66
C ARG A 64 2.65 5.01 -11.79
N LEU A 65 2.08 5.86 -10.92
CA LEU A 65 0.90 5.54 -10.11
C LEU A 65 -0.26 6.40 -10.59
N ALA A 66 -1.39 5.77 -10.91
CA ALA A 66 -2.65 6.43 -11.16
C ALA A 66 -3.64 5.98 -10.09
N LEU A 67 -4.22 6.93 -9.36
CA LEU A 67 -5.20 6.64 -8.33
C LEU A 67 -6.25 7.75 -8.25
N ARG A 68 -7.37 7.41 -7.61
CA ARG A 68 -8.37 8.36 -7.16
C ARG A 68 -8.48 8.24 -5.64
N ALA A 69 -8.09 9.27 -4.93
CA ALA A 69 -8.30 9.36 -3.49
C ALA A 69 -9.65 10.01 -3.18
N ARG A 70 -10.32 9.55 -2.12
CA ARG A 70 -11.55 10.14 -1.61
C ARG A 70 -11.58 9.99 -0.09
N PHE A 71 -11.71 11.11 0.60
CA PHE A 71 -12.11 11.15 2.01
C PHE A 71 -13.63 11.27 2.06
N SER A 72 -14.29 10.41 2.84
CA SER A 72 -15.76 10.32 2.84
C SER A 72 -16.43 11.17 3.92
N HIS A 73 -15.65 11.88 4.72
CA HIS A 73 -16.11 12.77 5.79
C HIS A 73 -15.53 14.16 5.58
N GLU A 74 -16.19 15.16 6.16
CA GLU A 74 -15.72 16.55 6.18
C GLU A 74 -14.41 16.68 6.97
N ALA A 75 -13.63 17.72 6.65
CA ALA A 75 -12.29 17.90 7.22
C ALA A 75 -12.28 18.04 8.74
N ASP A 76 -13.35 18.61 9.32
CA ASP A 76 -13.54 18.77 10.76
C ASP A 76 -13.94 17.47 11.49
N ALA A 77 -14.45 16.49 10.75
CA ALA A 77 -14.81 15.17 11.26
C ALA A 77 -13.66 14.14 11.13
N LEU A 78 -12.60 14.47 10.39
CA LEU A 78 -11.43 13.61 10.22
C LEU A 78 -10.43 13.86 11.36
N VAL A 79 -10.20 12.84 12.18
CA VAL A 79 -9.25 12.88 13.29
C VAL A 79 -8.05 11.99 12.97
N GLY A 80 -6.85 12.50 13.22
CA GLY A 80 -5.59 11.80 12.97
C GLY A 80 -4.96 12.15 11.61
N THR A 81 -4.03 11.32 11.15
CA THR A 81 -3.37 11.47 9.85
C THR A 81 -3.76 10.29 8.97
N ALA A 82 -4.24 10.58 7.76
CA ALA A 82 -4.50 9.58 6.75
C ALA A 82 -3.68 9.85 5.50
N GLY A 83 -3.25 8.81 4.81
CA GLY A 83 -2.43 8.96 3.62
C GLY A 83 -2.33 7.70 2.79
N PHE A 84 -1.70 7.84 1.64
CA PHE A 84 -1.39 6.75 0.72
C PHE A 84 -0.08 7.04 -0.01
N GLY A 85 0.55 6.02 -0.57
CA GLY A 85 1.80 6.24 -1.27
C GLY A 85 2.56 4.97 -1.63
N PHE A 86 3.74 5.18 -2.22
CA PHE A 86 4.74 4.13 -2.34
C PHE A 86 5.57 4.08 -1.07
N TRP A 87 5.86 2.87 -0.64
CA TRP A 87 6.68 2.61 0.53
C TRP A 87 7.38 1.26 0.31
N ASN A 88 8.70 1.24 0.40
CA ASN A 88 9.47 0.01 0.31
C ASN A 88 9.61 -0.60 1.71
N ALA A 89 8.61 -1.36 2.18
CA ALA A 89 8.57 -1.92 3.54
C ALA A 89 9.93 -2.32 4.13
N PRO A 90 10.61 -1.42 4.88
CA PRO A 90 11.94 -1.71 5.38
C PRO A 90 11.88 -2.74 6.52
N PHE A 91 10.67 -2.92 7.06
CA PHE A 91 10.32 -3.79 8.16
C PHE A 91 9.90 -5.21 7.72
N GLY A 92 9.69 -5.47 6.43
CA GLY A 92 9.03 -6.71 6.02
C GLY A 92 7.66 -6.82 6.71
N ASP A 93 7.45 -7.85 7.53
CA ASP A 93 6.27 -7.96 8.38
C ASP A 93 6.16 -6.71 9.30
N PRO A 94 5.09 -5.89 9.17
CA PRO A 94 4.90 -4.70 10.02
C PRO A 94 4.81 -5.01 11.53
N THR A 95 4.76 -6.28 11.92
CA THR A 95 4.86 -6.73 13.32
C THR A 95 6.29 -6.88 13.85
N VAL A 96 7.33 -6.74 13.00
CA VAL A 96 8.74 -6.95 13.39
C VAL A 96 9.58 -5.67 13.21
N PRO A 97 10.16 -5.07 14.28
CA PRO A 97 10.95 -3.85 14.17
C PRO A 97 12.39 -4.11 13.66
N TRP A 98 12.82 -3.38 12.62
CA TRP A 98 14.18 -3.40 12.04
C TRP A 98 14.67 -1.98 11.72
N PRO A 99 15.96 -1.63 11.91
CA PRO A 99 16.43 -0.24 11.89
C PRO A 99 16.86 0.23 10.49
N THR A 100 15.99 0.15 9.47
CA THR A 100 16.29 0.74 8.15
C THR A 100 15.25 1.77 7.77
N LEU A 101 15.69 2.93 7.24
CA LEU A 101 14.80 4.00 6.84
C LEU A 101 14.16 3.67 5.48
N PRO A 102 12.83 3.78 5.35
CA PRO A 102 12.13 3.56 4.10
C PRO A 102 12.49 4.65 3.08
N GLN A 103 12.58 4.26 1.81
CA GLN A 103 12.27 5.14 0.70
C GLN A 103 10.77 5.14 0.47
N ALA A 104 10.14 6.27 0.77
CA ALA A 104 8.71 6.40 0.63
C ALA A 104 8.34 7.69 -0.10
N THR A 105 7.19 7.66 -0.77
CA THR A 105 6.53 8.83 -1.34
C THR A 105 5.09 8.77 -0.85
N TRP A 106 4.79 9.57 0.18
CA TRP A 106 3.48 9.64 0.82
C TRP A 106 2.76 10.93 0.45
N PHE A 107 1.45 10.79 0.29
CA PHE A 107 0.50 11.89 0.20
C PHE A 107 -0.39 11.78 1.43
N PHE A 108 -0.46 12.86 2.20
CA PHE A 108 -1.28 12.95 3.40
C PHE A 108 -2.44 13.91 3.18
N PHE A 109 -3.50 13.68 3.94
CA PHE A 109 -4.58 14.63 4.20
C PHE A 109 -4.50 15.08 5.64
#